data_AF-A0A962XBV7-F1
#
_entry.id   AF-A0A962XBV7-F1
#
_cell.length_a   1.000
_cell.length_b   1.000
_cell.length_c   1.000
_cell.angle_alpha   90.00
_cell.angle_beta   90.00
_cell.angle_gamma   90.00
#
_symmetry.space_group_name_H-M   'P 1'
#
loop_
_entity.id
_entity.type
_entity.pdbx_description
1 polymer ?
#
loop_
_entity_poly.entity_id
_entity_poly.type
_entity_poly.pdbx_seq_one_letter_code
_entity_poly.pdbx_strand_id
1 'polypeptide(L)'
;AVVGGVDSLCLTTLYGFNALGLASTQVCRPWDRERDGLSIGEAAGFALLEWVEPGDGCIHLLGYGESSDAYHMTAAHPEGAGAALAMEQALAHAGLQPEQVDYINLHGTATVLNDAAEDKAVLRVFGPGTPCSSTKGWTGHTLGAAGIVEALLVGLCLEQGFIPGTLNTRQRDPNLGAGVVLHNQEKTLRIAMSNSFGFGGTNCSLLFGRGEG
;
A
#
# COMPACT_ATOMS: atom_id res chain seq x y z
N ALA A 1 -10.47 18.79 7.89
CA ALA A 1 -9.14 18.69 8.54
C ALA A 1 -8.07 18.65 7.47
N VAL A 2 -6.88 19.25 7.68
CA VAL A 2 -5.75 19.05 6.76
C VAL A 2 -4.94 17.86 7.24
N VAL A 3 -4.73 16.88 6.37
CA VAL A 3 -3.91 15.70 6.61
C VAL A 3 -2.81 15.62 5.57
N GLY A 4 -1.66 15.06 5.92
CA GLY A 4 -0.56 14.94 4.97
C GLY A 4 0.69 14.35 5.59
N GLY A 5 1.70 14.23 4.74
CA GLY A 5 3.00 13.67 5.07
C GLY A 5 4.06 14.28 4.16
N VAL A 6 5.24 14.50 4.72
CA VAL A 6 6.41 15.01 4.01
C VAL A 6 7.62 14.23 4.47
N ASP A 7 8.44 13.82 3.52
CA ASP A 7 9.73 13.22 3.79
C ASP A 7 10.74 13.65 2.72
N SER A 8 11.94 14.00 3.17
CA SER A 8 13.04 14.45 2.34
C SER A 8 14.28 13.67 2.73
N LEU A 9 15.09 13.35 1.74
CA LEU A 9 16.32 12.61 1.88
C LEU A 9 17.29 13.41 2.72
N CYS A 10 17.81 12.73 3.74
CA CYS A 10 18.98 13.19 4.46
C CYS A 10 19.95 12.02 4.64
N LEU A 11 21.22 12.34 4.91
CA LEU A 11 22.25 11.33 5.13
C LEU A 11 21.90 10.38 6.28
N THR A 12 21.23 10.88 7.33
CA THR A 12 20.78 10.05 8.45
C THR A 12 19.80 8.97 7.99
N THR A 13 18.83 9.33 7.15
CA THR A 13 17.85 8.40 6.59
C THR A 13 18.54 7.34 5.73
N LEU A 14 19.38 7.77 4.77
CA LEU A 14 20.08 6.85 3.88
C LEU A 14 21.00 5.89 4.64
N TYR A 15 21.84 6.41 5.54
CA TYR A 15 22.74 5.58 6.32
C TYR A 15 22.02 4.71 7.35
N GLY A 16 20.91 5.18 7.93
CA GLY A 16 20.09 4.41 8.86
C GLY A 16 19.49 3.17 8.19
N PHE A 17 18.81 3.33 7.06
CA PHE A 17 18.24 2.19 6.32
C PHE A 17 19.30 1.25 5.74
N ASN A 18 20.45 1.79 5.32
CA ASN A 18 21.59 0.96 4.91
C ASN A 18 22.17 0.14 6.07
N ALA A 19 22.31 0.74 7.26
CA ALA A 19 22.81 0.04 8.45
C ALA A 19 21.85 -1.06 8.93
N LEU A 20 20.55 -0.92 8.67
CA LEU A 20 19.54 -1.95 8.95
C LEU A 20 19.50 -3.07 7.89
N GLY A 21 20.26 -2.94 6.79
CA GLY A 21 20.26 -3.92 5.70
C GLY A 21 18.96 -3.92 4.89
N LEU A 22 18.25 -2.80 4.84
CA LEU A 22 16.94 -2.69 4.17
C LEU A 22 16.99 -1.90 2.87
N ALA A 23 18.03 -1.08 2.69
CA ALA A 23 18.23 -0.30 1.48
C ALA A 23 18.85 -1.18 0.37
N SER A 24 18.25 -1.15 -0.80
CA SER A 24 18.83 -1.71 -2.02
C SER A 24 19.71 -0.68 -2.73
N THR A 25 20.75 -1.17 -3.41
CA THR A 25 21.52 -0.37 -4.37
C THR A 25 20.83 -0.30 -5.74
N GLN A 26 19.77 -1.08 -5.94
CA GLN A 26 18.95 -1.13 -7.13
C GLN A 26 17.65 -0.34 -6.92
N VAL A 27 16.92 -0.14 -8.02
CA VAL A 27 15.55 0.40 -7.95
C VAL A 27 14.64 -0.56 -7.16
N CYS A 28 13.61 -0.03 -6.50
CA CYS A 28 12.63 -0.83 -5.80
C CYS A 28 11.91 -1.80 -6.77
N ARG A 29 11.90 -3.10 -6.43
CA ARG A 29 11.31 -4.20 -7.24
C ARG A 29 10.30 -5.02 -6.41
N PRO A 30 9.12 -4.48 -6.05
CA PRO A 30 8.16 -5.18 -5.19
C PRO A 30 7.72 -6.51 -5.80
N TRP A 31 7.58 -7.58 -5.00
CA TRP A 31 7.20 -8.93 -5.48
C TRP A 31 8.14 -9.59 -6.50
N ASP A 32 9.26 -8.97 -6.87
CA ASP A 32 10.25 -9.61 -7.73
C ASP A 32 11.00 -10.72 -7.00
N ARG A 33 11.34 -11.79 -7.70
CA ARG A 33 12.12 -12.92 -7.19
C ARG A 33 13.49 -12.48 -6.64
N GLU A 34 14.10 -11.46 -7.24
CA GLU A 34 15.44 -10.97 -6.90
C GLU A 34 15.39 -9.67 -6.08
N ARG A 35 14.24 -9.33 -5.48
CA ARG A 35 14.14 -8.16 -4.61
C ARG A 35 15.04 -8.31 -3.38
N ASP A 36 15.72 -7.23 -3.00
CA ASP A 36 16.69 -7.23 -1.92
C ASP A 36 16.53 -6.03 -0.97
N GLY A 37 15.53 -5.18 -1.18
CA GLY A 37 15.28 -4.03 -0.34
C GLY A 37 14.60 -2.87 -1.05
N LEU A 38 14.41 -1.78 -0.31
CA LEU A 38 13.79 -0.55 -0.77
C LEU A 38 14.82 0.41 -1.38
N SER A 39 14.42 1.17 -2.40
CA SER A 39 15.08 2.43 -2.77
C SER A 39 14.36 3.59 -2.09
N ILE A 40 15.07 4.53 -1.48
CA ILE A 40 14.44 5.65 -0.75
C ILE A 40 14.03 6.76 -1.72
N GLY A 41 12.84 7.32 -1.51
CA GLY A 41 12.31 8.46 -2.27
C GLY A 41 11.98 9.66 -1.38
N GLU A 42 11.70 10.80 -2.01
CA GLU A 42 11.21 12.02 -1.36
C GLU A 42 9.80 12.32 -1.84
N ALA A 43 8.95 12.83 -0.96
CA ALA A 43 7.66 13.34 -1.36
C ALA A 43 7.07 14.27 -0.31
N ALA A 44 6.11 15.08 -0.76
CA ALA A 44 5.15 15.75 0.10
C ALA A 44 3.76 15.60 -0.52
N GLY A 45 2.76 15.33 0.31
CA GLY A 45 1.38 15.23 -0.11
C GLY A 45 0.45 15.71 1.00
N PHE A 46 -0.68 16.27 0.61
CA PHE A 46 -1.69 16.78 1.53
C PHE A 46 -3.08 16.54 0.95
N ALA A 47 -4.06 16.39 1.85
CA ALA A 47 -5.48 16.34 1.52
C ALA A 47 -6.28 17.18 2.52
N LEU A 48 -7.38 17.76 2.04
CA LEU A 48 -8.39 18.37 2.88
C LEU A 48 -9.53 17.37 3.06
N LEU A 49 -9.80 17.01 4.31
CA LEU A 49 -10.93 16.17 4.67
C LEU A 49 -12.13 17.04 4.98
N GLU A 50 -13.22 16.78 4.30
CA GLU A 50 -14.52 17.43 4.44
C GLU A 50 -15.59 16.37 4.69
N TRP A 51 -16.74 16.79 5.22
CA TRP A 51 -17.87 15.87 5.35
C TRP A 51 -18.44 15.57 3.97
N VAL A 52 -18.81 14.31 3.75
CA VAL A 52 -19.36 13.85 2.47
C VAL A 52 -20.67 14.57 2.16
N GLU A 53 -20.76 15.10 0.95
CA GLU A 53 -22.01 15.59 0.38
C GLU A 53 -22.52 14.57 -0.66
N PRO A 54 -23.79 14.13 -0.59
CA PRO A 54 -24.32 13.17 -1.55
C PRO A 54 -24.23 13.69 -3.00
N GLY A 55 -23.68 12.86 -3.89
CA GLY A 55 -23.61 13.15 -5.33
C GLY A 55 -22.54 14.17 -5.76
N ASP A 56 -21.56 14.45 -4.90
CA ASP A 56 -20.42 15.32 -5.22
C ASP A 56 -19.49 14.76 -6.33
N GLY A 57 -19.57 13.45 -6.58
CA GLY A 57 -18.69 12.75 -7.51
C GLY A 57 -17.23 12.66 -7.04
N CYS A 58 -16.95 13.03 -5.79
CA CYS A 58 -15.62 13.05 -5.19
C CYS A 58 -15.20 11.67 -4.67
N ILE A 59 -13.93 11.57 -4.27
CA ILE A 59 -13.39 10.39 -3.59
C ILE A 59 -13.71 10.45 -2.10
N HIS A 60 -14.34 9.40 -1.59
CA HIS A 60 -14.73 9.27 -0.19
C HIS A 60 -13.83 8.27 0.52
N LEU A 61 -13.38 8.62 1.73
CA LEU A 61 -12.79 7.65 2.66
C LEU A 61 -13.94 6.88 3.32
N LEU A 62 -14.15 5.64 2.87
CA LEU A 62 -15.24 4.78 3.32
C LEU A 62 -14.94 4.12 4.68
N GLY A 63 -13.66 3.82 4.92
CA GLY A 63 -13.25 3.28 6.20
C GLY A 63 -11.75 3.16 6.34
N TYR A 64 -11.32 2.86 7.55
CA TYR A 64 -9.92 2.71 7.91
C TYR A 64 -9.77 1.63 8.99
N GLY A 65 -8.58 1.06 9.06
CA GLY A 65 -8.21 0.09 10.09
C GLY A 65 -6.76 0.23 10.46
N GLU A 66 -6.47 0.01 11.74
CA GLU A 66 -5.15 0.23 12.32
C GLU A 66 -4.80 -0.92 13.28
N SER A 67 -3.56 -1.38 13.20
CA SER A 67 -3.08 -2.43 14.10
C SER A 67 -1.62 -2.23 14.48
N SER A 68 -1.22 -2.91 15.56
CA SER A 68 0.17 -3.05 15.95
C SER A 68 0.50 -4.54 16.06
N ASP A 69 1.58 -4.98 15.42
CA ASP A 69 2.02 -6.37 15.47
C ASP A 69 2.51 -6.79 16.87
N ALA A 70 3.06 -5.85 17.65
CA ALA A 70 3.69 -6.09 18.96
C ALA A 70 4.66 -7.30 19.00
N TYR A 71 5.29 -7.61 17.86
CA TYR A 71 6.04 -8.84 17.64
C TYR A 71 7.56 -8.63 17.71
N HIS A 72 8.05 -7.63 16.98
CA HIS A 72 9.47 -7.28 16.94
C HIS A 72 9.61 -5.77 16.83
N MET A 73 10.73 -5.21 17.34
CA MET A 73 10.99 -3.77 17.33
C MET A 73 11.00 -3.17 15.91
N THR A 74 11.26 -4.00 14.90
CA THR A 74 11.53 -3.55 13.53
C THR A 74 10.86 -4.38 12.44
N ALA A 75 10.56 -5.65 12.71
CA ALA A 75 10.06 -6.57 11.71
C ALA A 75 8.54 -6.75 11.86
N ALA A 76 7.86 -6.84 10.72
CA ALA A 76 6.45 -7.21 10.70
C ALA A 76 6.24 -8.63 11.24
N HIS A 77 5.04 -8.93 11.69
CA HIS A 77 4.66 -10.29 12.06
C HIS A 77 4.81 -11.21 10.83
N PRO A 78 5.54 -12.34 10.90
CA PRO A 78 5.89 -13.17 9.74
C PRO A 78 4.68 -13.82 9.03
N GLU A 79 3.56 -13.92 9.73
CA GLU A 79 2.27 -14.37 9.20
C GLU A 79 1.36 -13.24 8.71
N GLY A 80 1.83 -11.99 8.69
CA GLY A 80 1.04 -10.84 8.23
C GLY A 80 -0.20 -10.55 9.09
N ALA A 81 -0.21 -10.99 10.35
CA ALA A 81 -1.41 -10.97 11.20
C ALA A 81 -1.93 -9.54 11.47
N GLY A 82 -1.05 -8.59 11.79
CA GLY A 82 -1.49 -7.20 11.97
C GLY A 82 -1.89 -6.53 10.67
N ALA A 83 -1.19 -6.79 9.56
CA ALA A 83 -1.60 -6.31 8.25
C ALA A 83 -3.01 -6.81 7.87
N ALA A 84 -3.29 -8.11 8.09
CA ALA A 84 -4.62 -8.68 7.88
C ALA A 84 -5.66 -8.01 8.78
N LEU A 85 -5.35 -7.82 10.06
CA LEU A 85 -6.25 -7.16 11.01
C LEU A 85 -6.58 -5.72 10.60
N ALA A 86 -5.60 -4.95 10.09
CA ALA A 86 -5.84 -3.59 9.62
C ALA A 86 -6.79 -3.58 8.41
N MET A 87 -6.60 -4.50 7.46
CA MET A 87 -7.49 -4.64 6.29
C MET A 87 -8.91 -5.09 6.69
N GLU A 88 -9.03 -6.07 7.60
CA GLU A 88 -10.29 -6.57 8.14
C GLU A 88 -11.05 -5.46 8.89
N GLN A 89 -10.36 -4.63 9.68
CA GLN A 89 -10.96 -3.49 10.36
C GLN A 89 -11.45 -2.40 9.40
N ALA A 90 -10.66 -2.09 8.35
CA ALA A 90 -11.09 -1.13 7.33
C ALA A 90 -12.38 -1.58 6.64
N LEU A 91 -12.45 -2.86 6.25
CA LEU A 91 -13.65 -3.48 5.67
C LEU A 91 -14.83 -3.42 6.64
N ALA A 92 -14.63 -3.78 7.91
CA ALA A 92 -15.68 -3.75 8.93
C ALA A 92 -16.19 -2.32 9.17
N HIS A 93 -15.30 -1.33 9.24
CA HIS A 93 -15.67 0.08 9.40
C HIS A 93 -16.50 0.60 8.22
N ALA A 94 -16.16 0.18 7.00
CA ALA A 94 -16.90 0.53 5.79
C ALA A 94 -18.17 -0.32 5.58
N GLY A 95 -18.39 -1.40 6.35
CA GLY A 95 -19.50 -2.34 6.15
C GLY A 95 -19.39 -3.14 4.85
N LEU A 96 -18.17 -3.36 4.35
CA LEU A 96 -17.90 -4.01 3.06
C LEU A 96 -17.36 -5.44 3.24
N GLN A 97 -17.62 -6.29 2.25
CA GLN A 97 -17.00 -7.60 2.11
C GLN A 97 -15.74 -7.53 1.22
N PRO A 98 -14.76 -8.43 1.41
CA PRO A 98 -13.53 -8.44 0.61
C PRO A 98 -13.76 -8.45 -0.90
N GLU A 99 -14.78 -9.17 -1.38
CA GLU A 99 -15.11 -9.32 -2.80
C GLU A 99 -15.60 -8.02 -3.45
N GLN A 100 -15.92 -6.99 -2.64
CA GLN A 100 -16.33 -5.68 -3.13
C GLN A 100 -15.14 -4.77 -3.44
N VAL A 101 -13.91 -5.13 -3.03
CA VAL A 101 -12.70 -4.35 -3.29
C VAL A 101 -12.16 -4.68 -4.68
N ASP A 102 -12.12 -3.69 -5.57
CA ASP A 102 -11.74 -3.89 -6.98
C ASP A 102 -10.23 -3.88 -7.22
N TYR A 103 -9.47 -3.25 -6.31
CA TYR A 103 -8.03 -3.03 -6.38
C TYR A 103 -7.41 -2.77 -4.99
N ILE A 104 -6.19 -3.28 -4.77
CA ILE A 104 -5.38 -3.01 -3.57
C ILE A 104 -4.03 -2.41 -3.98
N ASN A 105 -3.76 -1.17 -3.56
CA ASN A 105 -2.41 -0.62 -3.56
C ASN A 105 -1.65 -1.19 -2.35
N LEU A 106 -0.74 -2.11 -2.63
CA LEU A 106 0.12 -2.76 -1.66
C LEU A 106 1.14 -1.78 -1.10
N HIS A 107 1.58 -2.02 0.13
CA HIS A 107 2.72 -1.34 0.69
C HIS A 107 3.99 -1.73 -0.10
N GLY A 108 4.27 -3.02 -0.32
CA GLY A 108 5.28 -3.52 -1.26
C GLY A 108 6.61 -2.77 -1.24
N THR A 109 7.39 -2.99 -0.18
CA THR A 109 8.68 -2.34 0.07
C THR A 109 9.83 -2.96 -0.70
N ALA A 110 9.58 -4.07 -1.43
CA ALA A 110 10.61 -4.87 -2.07
C ALA A 110 11.61 -5.51 -1.10
N THR A 111 11.29 -5.55 0.20
CA THR A 111 12.02 -6.36 1.16
C THR A 111 11.44 -7.77 1.17
N VAL A 112 12.31 -8.78 1.32
CA VAL A 112 11.89 -10.18 1.25
C VAL A 112 10.81 -10.51 2.27
N LEU A 113 11.00 -10.06 3.52
CA LEU A 113 10.10 -10.37 4.64
C LEU A 113 8.79 -9.58 4.59
N ASN A 114 8.80 -8.27 4.30
CA ASN A 114 7.57 -7.49 4.31
C ASN A 114 6.65 -7.88 3.16
N ASP A 115 7.20 -8.04 1.94
CA ASP A 115 6.39 -8.45 0.80
C ASP A 115 5.78 -9.84 1.03
N ALA A 116 6.50 -10.77 1.67
CA ALA A 116 5.96 -12.09 2.02
C ALA A 116 4.88 -12.03 3.12
N ALA A 117 5.05 -11.18 4.13
CA ALA A 117 4.05 -10.99 5.18
C ALA A 117 2.77 -10.33 4.63
N GLU A 118 2.92 -9.31 3.79
CA GLU A 118 1.81 -8.66 3.12
C GLU A 118 1.09 -9.61 2.14
N ASP A 119 1.83 -10.42 1.39
CA ASP A 119 1.25 -11.45 0.50
C ASP A 119 0.32 -12.40 1.26
N LYS A 120 0.79 -12.95 2.39
CA LYS A 120 -0.02 -13.81 3.27
C LYS A 120 -1.27 -13.08 3.79
N ALA A 121 -1.11 -11.83 4.21
CA ALA A 121 -2.22 -11.03 4.71
C ALA A 121 -3.29 -10.79 3.63
N VAL A 122 -2.87 -10.40 2.43
CA VAL A 122 -3.78 -10.17 1.29
C VAL A 122 -4.47 -11.46 0.89
N LEU A 123 -3.74 -12.57 0.78
CA LEU A 123 -4.33 -13.88 0.46
C LEU A 123 -5.34 -14.33 1.50
N ARG A 124 -5.10 -14.06 2.79
CA ARG A 124 -6.02 -14.41 3.86
C ARG A 124 -7.32 -13.61 3.80
N VAL A 125 -7.24 -12.32 3.52
CA VAL A 125 -8.41 -11.42 3.55
C VAL A 125 -9.18 -11.43 2.23
N PHE A 126 -8.47 -11.42 1.10
CA PHE A 126 -9.04 -11.22 -0.23
C PHE A 126 -8.89 -12.42 -1.18
N GLY A 127 -8.07 -13.40 -0.82
CA GLY A 127 -7.69 -14.47 -1.73
C GLY A 127 -6.76 -14.00 -2.86
N PRO A 128 -6.45 -14.88 -3.83
CA PRO A 128 -5.49 -14.60 -4.90
C PRO A 128 -6.09 -13.78 -6.07
N GLY A 129 -7.41 -13.61 -6.11
CA GLY A 129 -8.12 -13.06 -7.26
C GLY A 129 -8.18 -11.54 -7.33
N THR A 130 -7.98 -10.85 -6.21
CA THR A 130 -8.07 -9.38 -6.15
C THR A 130 -6.82 -8.75 -6.78
N PRO A 131 -6.98 -7.94 -7.84
CA PRO A 131 -5.86 -7.24 -8.47
C PRO A 131 -5.16 -6.32 -7.47
N CYS A 132 -3.84 -6.38 -7.44
CA CYS A 132 -3.04 -5.52 -6.57
C CYS A 132 -1.74 -5.09 -7.25
N SER A 133 -1.13 -4.01 -6.78
CA SER A 133 0.19 -3.58 -7.22
C SER A 133 0.85 -2.67 -6.19
N SER A 134 2.16 -2.46 -6.31
CA SER A 134 2.89 -1.48 -5.53
C SER A 134 3.40 -0.35 -6.42
N THR A 135 3.22 0.87 -5.94
CA THR A 135 3.64 2.10 -6.62
C THR A 135 5.07 2.52 -6.26
N LYS A 136 5.70 1.88 -5.27
CA LYS A 136 7.08 2.19 -4.84
C LYS A 136 8.15 1.91 -5.89
N GLY A 137 7.86 1.10 -6.91
CA GLY A 137 8.73 0.96 -8.08
C GLY A 137 8.91 2.28 -8.86
N TRP A 138 7.91 3.17 -8.81
CA TRP A 138 7.90 4.46 -9.48
C TRP A 138 8.51 5.58 -8.62
N THR A 139 8.15 5.59 -7.33
CA THR A 139 8.46 6.71 -6.42
C THR A 139 9.64 6.44 -5.49
N GLY A 140 10.09 5.20 -5.40
CA GLY A 140 10.81 4.73 -4.21
C GLY A 140 9.91 4.72 -2.97
N HIS A 141 10.48 4.34 -1.83
CA HIS A 141 9.80 4.42 -0.55
C HIS A 141 9.98 5.81 0.05
N THR A 142 8.90 6.58 0.08
CA THR A 142 8.85 7.97 0.58
C THR A 142 8.58 8.07 2.09
N LEU A 143 8.86 6.99 2.83
CA LEU A 143 8.87 6.94 4.30
C LEU A 143 7.63 7.57 4.94
N GLY A 144 7.77 8.66 5.71
CA GLY A 144 6.65 9.32 6.38
C GLY A 144 5.60 9.90 5.43
N ALA A 145 5.96 10.14 4.16
CA ALA A 145 5.03 10.57 3.12
C ALA A 145 4.37 9.42 2.34
N ALA A 146 4.76 8.16 2.57
CA ALA A 146 4.25 7.02 1.79
C ALA A 146 2.72 6.91 1.84
N GLY A 147 2.13 6.99 3.04
CA GLY A 147 0.69 6.85 3.22
C GLY A 147 -0.13 7.88 2.42
N ILE A 148 0.26 9.16 2.45
CA ILE A 148 -0.47 10.20 1.70
C ILE A 148 -0.24 10.08 0.19
N VAL A 149 0.97 9.73 -0.25
CA VAL A 149 1.27 9.52 -1.68
C VAL A 149 0.43 8.36 -2.23
N GLU A 150 0.37 7.26 -1.51
CA GLU A 150 -0.39 6.07 -1.89
C GLU A 150 -1.90 6.31 -1.87
N ALA A 151 -2.41 7.05 -0.87
CA ALA A 151 -3.81 7.46 -0.82
C ALA A 151 -4.21 8.34 -2.03
N LEU A 152 -3.38 9.32 -2.38
CA LEU A 152 -3.61 10.18 -3.55
C LEU A 152 -3.57 9.37 -4.85
N LEU A 153 -2.62 8.42 -4.99
CA LEU A 153 -2.55 7.53 -6.14
C LEU A 153 -3.79 6.65 -6.25
N VAL A 154 -4.30 6.11 -5.15
CA VAL A 154 -5.57 5.35 -5.15
C VAL A 154 -6.75 6.25 -5.56
N GLY A 155 -6.81 7.49 -5.08
CA GLY A 155 -7.79 8.47 -5.53
C GLY A 155 -7.76 8.67 -7.05
N LEU A 156 -6.57 8.87 -7.63
CA LEU A 156 -6.39 9.00 -9.08
C LEU A 156 -6.82 7.73 -9.84
N CYS A 157 -6.56 6.54 -9.28
CA CYS A 157 -7.00 5.27 -9.87
C CYS A 157 -8.53 5.18 -9.95
N LEU A 158 -9.23 5.61 -8.89
CA LEU A 158 -10.70 5.66 -8.83
C LEU A 158 -11.29 6.71 -9.77
N GLU A 159 -10.68 7.90 -9.84
CA GLU A 159 -11.16 8.98 -10.71
C GLU A 159 -11.01 8.66 -12.19
N GLN A 160 -9.85 8.10 -12.57
CA GLN A 160 -9.47 7.90 -13.96
C GLN A 160 -9.77 6.49 -14.48
N GLY A 161 -10.11 5.54 -13.60
CA GLY A 161 -10.46 4.17 -13.97
C GLY A 161 -9.27 3.39 -14.53
N PHE A 162 -8.19 3.29 -13.75
CA PHE A 162 -7.06 2.44 -14.11
C PHE A 162 -6.44 1.76 -12.88
N ILE A 163 -5.73 0.65 -13.13
CA ILE A 163 -4.85 0.00 -12.16
C ILE A 163 -3.40 0.19 -12.63
N PRO A 164 -2.49 0.77 -11.82
CA PRO A 164 -1.08 0.89 -12.16
C PRO A 164 -0.39 -0.47 -12.08
N GLY A 165 0.53 -0.74 -13.00
CA GLY A 165 1.41 -1.90 -12.92
C GLY A 165 2.50 -1.75 -11.88
N THR A 166 2.95 -2.88 -11.30
CA THR A 166 4.09 -2.93 -10.39
C THR A 166 5.40 -2.79 -11.18
N LEU A 167 5.96 -1.58 -11.22
CA LEU A 167 7.16 -1.28 -11.98
C LEU A 167 8.39 -2.06 -11.47
N ASN A 168 9.36 -2.29 -12.37
CA ASN A 168 10.65 -2.96 -12.14
C ASN A 168 10.58 -4.45 -11.80
N THR A 169 9.40 -5.01 -11.58
CA THR A 169 9.19 -6.45 -11.42
C THR A 169 9.39 -7.15 -12.76
N ARG A 170 10.51 -7.86 -12.90
CA ARG A 170 10.89 -8.60 -14.11
C ARG A 170 10.36 -10.03 -14.05
N GLN A 171 10.50 -10.66 -12.90
CA GLN A 171 10.02 -12.00 -12.65
C GLN A 171 9.38 -12.03 -11.27
N ARG A 172 8.07 -12.34 -11.23
CA ARG A 172 7.36 -12.54 -9.96
C ARG A 172 8.01 -13.67 -9.17
N ASP A 173 8.15 -13.47 -7.86
CA ASP A 173 8.53 -14.52 -6.93
C ASP A 173 7.47 -15.64 -6.96
N PRO A 174 7.84 -16.89 -7.34
CA PRO A 174 6.89 -17.99 -7.42
C PRO A 174 6.34 -18.42 -6.05
N ASN A 175 6.92 -17.95 -4.95
CA ASN A 175 6.43 -18.23 -3.60
C ASN A 175 5.35 -17.25 -3.14
N LEU A 176 5.06 -16.19 -3.92
CA LEU A 176 4.08 -15.16 -3.59
C LEU A 176 2.82 -15.30 -4.45
N GLY A 177 1.66 -15.38 -3.80
CA GLY A 177 0.39 -15.78 -4.43
C GLY A 177 -0.59 -14.64 -4.71
N ALA A 178 -0.36 -13.43 -4.20
CA ALA A 178 -1.28 -12.30 -4.39
C ALA A 178 -1.44 -11.94 -5.88
N GLY A 179 -2.58 -11.33 -6.23
CA GLY A 179 -2.96 -10.96 -7.61
C GLY A 179 -2.16 -9.80 -8.23
N VAL A 180 -0.82 -9.78 -8.06
CA VAL A 180 0.03 -8.66 -8.46
C VAL A 180 0.03 -8.46 -9.98
N VAL A 181 -0.39 -7.27 -10.41
CA VAL A 181 -0.39 -6.85 -11.82
C VAL A 181 0.92 -6.15 -12.18
N LEU A 182 1.46 -6.48 -13.37
CA LEU A 182 2.76 -5.96 -13.84
C LEU A 182 2.62 -4.84 -14.88
N HIS A 183 1.44 -4.72 -15.49
CA HIS A 183 1.15 -3.74 -16.53
C HIS A 183 -0.07 -2.93 -16.13
N ASN A 184 -0.11 -1.68 -16.59
CA ASN A 184 -1.26 -0.82 -16.39
C ASN A 184 -2.49 -1.45 -17.05
N GLN A 185 -3.64 -1.35 -16.40
CA GLN A 185 -4.91 -1.84 -16.92
C GLN A 185 -5.94 -0.70 -16.86
N GLU A 186 -6.65 -0.47 -17.95
CA GLU A 186 -7.85 0.36 -17.94
C GLU A 186 -8.98 -0.47 -17.29
N LYS A 187 -9.49 0.00 -16.16
CA LYS A 187 -10.53 -0.68 -15.39
C LYS A 187 -11.23 0.34 -14.51
N THR A 188 -12.53 0.52 -14.70
CA THR A 188 -13.34 1.31 -13.77
C THR A 188 -13.32 0.65 -12.39
N LEU A 189 -12.89 1.40 -11.38
CA LEU A 189 -12.84 0.99 -9.99
C LEU A 189 -13.94 1.70 -9.22
N ARG A 190 -14.63 0.99 -8.33
CA ARG A 190 -15.61 1.56 -7.40
C ARG A 190 -15.03 1.66 -6.00
N ILE A 191 -14.30 0.63 -5.58
CA ILE A 191 -13.70 0.54 -4.25
C ILE A 191 -12.25 0.11 -4.39
N ALA A 192 -11.35 0.84 -3.72
CA ALA A 192 -9.94 0.53 -3.71
C ALA A 192 -9.35 0.69 -2.30
N MET A 193 -8.40 -0.18 -1.96
CA MET A 193 -7.69 -0.16 -0.68
C MET A 193 -6.27 0.37 -0.86
N SER A 194 -5.79 1.17 0.10
CA SER A 194 -4.41 1.59 0.23
C SER A 194 -3.80 1.05 1.52
N ASN A 195 -2.74 0.25 1.40
CA ASN A 195 -2.02 -0.31 2.54
C ASN A 195 -0.73 0.46 2.81
N SER A 196 -0.54 0.88 4.06
CA SER A 196 0.72 1.47 4.53
C SER A 196 1.16 0.82 5.84
N PHE A 197 2.25 0.06 5.77
CA PHE A 197 2.73 -0.78 6.87
C PHE A 197 4.09 -0.30 7.35
N GLY A 198 4.06 0.42 8.47
CA GLY A 198 5.23 1.03 9.08
C GLY A 198 6.17 0.02 9.71
N PHE A 199 7.43 0.43 9.79
CA PHE A 199 8.47 -0.30 10.49
C PHE A 199 8.09 -0.54 11.96
N GLY A 200 8.43 -1.72 12.50
CA GLY A 200 8.01 -2.11 13.86
C GLY A 200 6.56 -2.57 13.97
N GLY A 201 5.87 -2.76 12.84
CA GLY A 201 4.57 -3.40 12.78
C GLY A 201 3.39 -2.48 13.08
N THR A 202 3.49 -1.18 12.78
CA THR A 202 2.35 -0.26 12.82
C THR A 202 1.67 -0.26 11.47
N ASN A 203 0.49 -0.87 11.37
CA ASN A 203 -0.20 -1.10 10.10
C ASN A 203 -1.42 -0.19 9.97
N CYS A 204 -1.62 0.38 8.79
CA CYS A 204 -2.82 1.16 8.45
C CYS A 204 -3.33 0.74 7.07
N SER A 205 -4.64 0.54 6.96
CA SER A 205 -5.33 0.30 5.69
C SER A 205 -6.46 1.31 5.54
N LEU A 206 -6.53 1.95 4.38
CA LEU A 206 -7.58 2.92 4.04
C LEU A 206 -8.42 2.38 2.88
N LEU A 207 -9.74 2.49 2.98
CA LEU A 207 -10.67 2.14 1.93
C LEU A 207 -11.28 3.39 1.32
N PHE A 208 -11.15 3.52 0.02
CA PHE A 208 -11.69 4.62 -0.76
C PHE A 208 -12.75 4.12 -1.73
N GLY A 209 -13.72 4.98 -2.01
CA GLY A 209 -14.64 4.78 -3.12
C GLY A 209 -15.04 6.11 -3.73
N ARG A 210 -15.82 6.05 -4.81
CA ARG A 210 -16.33 7.25 -5.48
C ARG A 210 -17.77 7.51 -5.07
N GLY A 211 -18.09 8.75 -4.73
CA GLY A 211 -19.48 9.18 -4.53
C GLY A 211 -20.29 8.95 -5.80
N GLU A 212 -21.32 8.11 -5.72
CA GLU A 212 -22.27 7.94 -6.82
C GLU A 212 -23.17 9.19 -6.86
N GLY A 213 -23.28 9.79 -8.06
CA GLY A 213 -24.17 10.93 -8.36
C GLY A 213 -25.63 10.51 -8.54
#